data_AF-A0A8T2NJA5-F1
#
_entry.id   AF-A0A8T2NJA5-F1
#
_cell.length_a   1.000
_cell.length_b   1.000
_cell.length_c   1.000
_cell.angle_alpha   90.00
_cell.angle_beta   90.00
_cell.angle_gamma   90.00
#
_symmetry.space_group_name_H-M   'P 1'
#
loop_
_entity.id
_entity.type
_entity.pdbx_description
1 polymer ?
#
loop_
_entity_poly.entity_id
_entity_poly.type
_entity_poly.pdbx_seq_one_letter_code
_entity_poly.pdbx_strand_id
1 'polypeptide(L)' 'MAKHTFCKTCGVQSFYTPRSNPDGYGVAPHCLDPGTVCSVTVEDFCGERWEEAMEKHLTIRSMSKLEGE' A
#
# COMPACT_ATOMS: atom_id res chain seq x y z
N MET A 1 -3.06 -7.34 -9.66
CA MET A 1 -4.29 -6.68 -9.18
C MET A 1 -4.24 -6.58 -7.65
N ALA A 2 -4.70 -5.49 -7.05
CA ALA A 2 -4.81 -5.38 -5.59
C ALA A 2 -6.08 -6.07 -5.06
N LYS A 3 -6.04 -6.57 -3.83
CA LYS A 3 -7.21 -7.17 -3.16
C LYS A 3 -7.50 -6.40 -1.87
N HIS A 4 -8.59 -5.64 -1.86
CA HIS A 4 -9.01 -4.81 -0.73
C HIS A 4 -9.88 -5.61 0.24
N THR A 5 -9.51 -5.60 1.52
CA THR A 5 -10.22 -6.34 2.58
C THR A 5 -10.91 -5.35 3.52
N PHE A 6 -12.22 -5.47 3.65
CA PHE A 6 -13.02 -4.61 4.52
C PHE A 6 -13.64 -5.41 5.66
N CYS A 7 -13.72 -4.80 6.84
CA CYS A 7 -14.45 -5.37 7.97
C CYS A 7 -15.94 -5.54 7.60
N LYS A 8 -16.47 -6.76 7.76
CA LYS A 8 -17.88 -7.06 7.45
C LYS A 8 -18.89 -6.33 8.34
N THR A 9 -18.44 -5.85 9.50
CA THR A 9 -19.31 -5.19 10.49
C THR A 9 -19.35 -3.68 10.32
N CYS A 10 -18.19 -3.03 10.15
CA CYS A 10 -18.09 -1.56 10.11
C CYS A 10 -17.56 -0.98 8.79
N GLY A 11 -17.12 -1.83 7.85
CA GLY A 11 -16.62 -1.39 6.54
C GLY A 11 -15.22 -0.79 6.54
N VAL A 12 -14.50 -0.75 7.66
CA VAL A 12 -13.11 -0.24 7.71
C VAL A 12 -12.15 -1.17 6.96
N GLN A 13 -11.23 -0.60 6.17
CA GLN A 13 -10.12 -1.31 5.52
C GLN A 13 -8.84 -1.18 6.37
N SER A 14 -8.65 -2.07 7.34
CA SER A 14 -7.43 -2.06 8.17
C SER A 14 -6.20 -2.56 7.41
N PHE A 15 -6.38 -3.47 6.45
CA PHE A 15 -5.31 -3.96 5.59
C PHE A 15 -5.81 -4.40 4.20
N TYR A 16 -4.88 -4.60 3.28
CA TYR A 16 -5.14 -5.13 1.94
C TYR A 16 -3.91 -5.85 1.38
N THR A 17 -4.11 -6.63 0.31
CA THR A 17 -3.01 -7.19 -0.50
C THR A 17 -2.71 -6.23 -1.66
N PRO A 18 -1.54 -5.57 -1.67
CA PRO A 18 -1.17 -4.62 -2.73
C PRO A 18 -0.97 -5.28 -4.09
N ARG A 19 -1.16 -4.51 -5.18
CA ARG A 19 -0.79 -4.96 -6.53
C ARG A 19 0.72 -5.19 -6.65
N SER A 20 1.53 -4.28 -6.09
CA SER A 20 3.00 -4.26 -6.16
C SER A 20 3.68 -5.32 -5.30
N ASN A 21 3.01 -5.82 -4.26
CA ASN A 21 3.55 -6.79 -3.31
C ASN A 21 2.46 -7.84 -3.02
N PRO A 22 2.20 -8.79 -3.95
CA PRO A 22 1.05 -9.70 -3.86
C PRO A 22 1.09 -10.68 -2.69
N ASP A 23 2.25 -10.88 -2.10
CA ASP A 23 2.52 -11.70 -0.90
C ASP A 23 2.68 -10.86 0.37
N GLY A 24 2.57 -9.53 0.26
CA GLY A 24 2.65 -8.59 1.36
C GLY A 24 1.28 -8.06 1.80
N TYR A 25 1.33 -7.24 2.84
CA TYR A 25 0.18 -6.50 3.35
C TYR A 25 0.46 -5.00 3.36
N GLY A 26 -0.47 -4.22 2.82
CA GLY A 26 -0.54 -2.79 3.11
C GLY A 26 -1.48 -2.57 4.30
N VAL A 27 -1.03 -1.80 5.29
CA VAL A 27 -1.78 -1.53 6.52
C VAL A 27 -2.15 -0.05 6.57
N ALA A 28 -3.40 0.26 6.90
CA ALA A 28 -3.86 1.63 7.03
C ALA A 28 -3.28 2.27 8.31
N PRO A 29 -2.47 3.34 8.24
CA PRO A 29 -1.78 3.89 9.42
C PRO A 29 -2.72 4.34 10.54
N HIS A 30 -3.92 4.81 10.19
CA HIS A 30 -4.93 5.25 11.16
C HIS A 30 -5.60 4.09 11.93
N CYS A 31 -5.35 2.84 11.53
CA CYS A 31 -5.81 1.64 12.24
C CYS A 31 -4.76 1.08 13.20
N LEU A 32 -3.60 1.73 13.34
CA LEU A 32 -2.54 1.30 14.25
C LEU A 32 -2.76 1.85 15.66
N ASP A 33 -2.41 1.05 16.67
CA ASP A 33 -2.42 1.50 18.05
C ASP A 33 -1.36 2.60 18.25
N PRO A 34 -1.63 3.61 19.11
CA PRO A 34 -0.66 4.66 19.42
C PRO A 34 0.69 4.08 19.87
N GLY A 35 1.78 4.57 19.27
CA GLY A 35 3.14 4.11 19.57
C GLY A 35 3.63 2.90 18.74
N THR A 36 2.78 2.33 17.87
CA THR A 36 3.19 1.22 16.98
C THR A 36 4.24 1.64 15.96
N VAL A 37 4.15 2.88 15.45
CA VAL A 37 5.13 3.47 14.52
C VAL A 37 5.65 4.79 15.08
N CYS A 38 6.92 5.09 14.85
CA CYS A 38 7.57 6.30 15.34
C CYS A 38 7.41 7.51 14.39
N SER A 39 7.22 7.25 13.09
CA SER A 39 7.08 8.27 12.06
C SER A 39 6.38 7.72 10.84
N VAL A 40 5.74 8.59 10.05
CA VAL A 40 5.10 8.25 8.78
C VAL A 40 5.61 9.22 7.71
N THR A 41 6.06 8.67 6.58
CA THR A 41 6.38 9.44 5.37
C THR A 41 5.23 9.26 4.38
N VAL A 42 4.74 10.36 3.82
CA VAL A 42 3.61 10.37 2.87
C VAL A 42 4.12 10.87 1.53
N GLU A 43 3.84 10.10 0.48
CA GLU A 43 4.13 10.43 -0.91
C GLU A 43 2.85 10.25 -1.74
N ASP A 44 2.52 11.23 -2.56
CA ASP A 44 1.36 11.12 -3.46
C ASP A 44 1.68 10.18 -4.63
N PHE A 45 0.75 9.28 -4.95
CA PHE A 45 0.92 8.33 -6.05
C PHE A 45 -0.32 8.28 -6.93
N CYS A 46 -0.14 8.42 -8.24
CA CYS A 46 -1.24 8.38 -9.21
C CYS A 46 -1.51 6.94 -9.66
N GLY A 47 -2.49 6.28 -9.02
CA GLY A 47 -2.85 4.89 -9.33
C GLY A 47 -3.47 4.67 -10.71
N GLU A 48 -4.06 5.70 -11.33
CA GLU A 48 -4.64 5.63 -12.68
C GLU A 48 -3.55 5.52 -13.77
N ARG A 49 -2.41 6.18 -13.57
CA ARG A 49 -1.25 6.16 -14.47
C ARG A 49 -0.12 5.36 -13.84
N TRP A 50 -0.41 4.09 -13.54
CA TRP A 50 0.46 3.19 -12.78
C TRP A 50 1.88 3.13 -13.32
N GLU A 51 2.05 2.86 -14.61
CA GLU A 51 3.37 2.65 -15.21
C GLU A 51 4.22 3.93 -15.16
N GLU A 52 3.62 5.09 -15.48
CA GLU A 52 4.27 6.41 -15.38
C GLU A 52 4.65 6.75 -13.94
N ALA A 53 3.74 6.47 -12.98
CA ALA A 53 3.99 6.73 -11.57
C ALA A 53 5.11 5.83 -11.02
N MET A 54 5.12 4.54 -11.37
CA MET A 54 6.19 3.63 -10.96
C MET A 54 7.56 4.01 -11.52
N GLU A 55 7.62 4.59 -12.71
CA GLU A 55 8.89 5.11 -13.27
C GLU A 55 9.38 6.35 -12.50
N LYS A 56 8.48 7.26 -12.14
CA LYS A 56 8.81 8.53 -11.47
C LYS A 56 9.10 8.39 -9.98
N HIS A 57 8.38 7.52 -9.28
CA HIS A 57 8.50 7.36 -7.83
C HIS A 57 9.55 6.31 -7.46
N LEU A 58 10.82 6.72 -7.45
CA LEU A 58 11.97 5.83 -7.17
C LEU A 58 11.89 5.14 -5.80
N THR A 59 11.42 5.86 -4.78
CA THR A 59 11.19 5.35 -3.41
C THR A 59 10.17 4.21 -3.41
N ILE A 60 8.96 4.46 -3.90
CA ILE A 60 7.87 3.47 -3.99
C ILE A 60 8.28 2.27 -4.85
N ARG A 61 8.93 2.53 -5.99
CA ARG A 61 9.46 1.48 -6.87
C ARG A 61 10.47 0.59 -6.17
N SER A 62 11.40 1.17 -5.41
CA SER A 62 12.42 0.40 -4.68
C SER A 62 11.86 -0.52 -3.60
N MET A 63 10.64 -0.25 -3.10
CA MET A 63 9.94 -1.06 -2.10
C MET A 63 8.92 -2.03 -2.71
N SER A 64 8.77 -2.05 -4.03
CA SER A 64 7.82 -2.87 -4.78
C SER A 64 8.53 -4.09 -5.38
N LYS A 65 7.81 -5.21 -5.54
CA LYS A 65 8.34 -6.36 -6.29
C LYS A 65 8.34 -6.07 -7.78
N LEU A 66 9.29 -6.68 -8.49
CA LEU A 66 9.30 -6.63 -9.95
C LEU A 66 8.18 -7.55 -10.47
N GLU A 67 7.45 -7.11 -11.50
CA GLU A 67 6.39 -7.94 -12.07
C GLU A 67 7.00 -9.26 -12.59
N GLY A 68 6.61 -10.40 -11.99
CA GLY A 68 7.04 -11.74 -12.42
C GLY A 68 7.79 -12.59 -11.39
N GLU A 69 7.99 -12.11 -10.15
CA GLU A 69 8.52 -12.90 -9.02
C GLU A 69 7.44 -13.62 -8.19
#